data_AF-A0A0R2XN68-F1
#
_entry.id   AF-A0A0R2XN68-F1
#
_cell.length_a   1.000
_cell.length_b   1.000
_cell.length_c   1.000
_cell.angle_alpha   90.00
_cell.angle_beta   90.00
_cell.angle_gamma   90.00
#
_symmetry.space_group_name_H-M   'P 1'
#
loop_
_entity.id
_entity.type
_entity.pdbx_description
1 polymer ?
#
loop_
_entity_poly.entity_id
_entity_poly.type
_entity_poly.pdbx_seq_one_letter_code
_entity_poly.pdbx_strand_id
1 'polypeptide(L)'
;MIRHCALKELNLILHEAPGEDGDWGWFSREHAVIVDAVLQMLGHPTVVMDGLLIMQDGTHTLATIPLGHAWNMIYEDRLFDASVTTHHMTSHFKEFSSVDTKRPDNCPYPIHYTEKLPDTIAKPDRPAGLYYYRKESFSFNAALLLEDPYQFIHKPEPGTPDLLESYGRDIFFKLAYHIYLLHQGQAKPLSTGSDDLLDAVATSRSGARKKVLAILDGSAGV
;
A
#
# COMPACT_ATOMS: atom_id res chain seq x y z
N MET A 1 -4.07 -13.21 5.98
CA MET A 1 -2.94 -12.28 5.70
C MET A 1 -2.43 -12.51 4.29
N ILE A 2 -2.21 -11.42 3.54
CA ILE A 2 -1.88 -11.42 2.11
C ILE A 2 -0.54 -12.13 1.87
N ARG A 3 -0.46 -13.02 0.88
CA ARG A 3 0.77 -13.81 0.66
C ARG A 3 1.91 -12.87 0.23
N HIS A 4 3.12 -13.15 0.67
CA HIS A 4 4.30 -12.35 0.35
C HIS A 4 4.52 -12.15 -1.16
N CYS A 5 4.23 -13.16 -1.99
CA CYS A 5 4.30 -13.01 -3.45
C CYS A 5 3.31 -11.97 -4.00
N ALA A 6 2.10 -11.88 -3.42
CA ALA A 6 1.10 -10.89 -3.83
C ALA A 6 1.49 -9.47 -3.37
N LEU A 7 2.13 -9.33 -2.21
CA LEU A 7 2.65 -8.04 -1.75
C LEU A 7 3.81 -7.56 -2.60
N LYS A 8 4.75 -8.45 -2.94
CA LYS A 8 5.82 -8.14 -3.89
C LYS A 8 5.28 -7.71 -5.24
N GLU A 9 4.25 -8.40 -5.75
CA GLU A 9 3.59 -8.00 -6.98
C GLU A 9 3.01 -6.59 -6.89
N LEU A 10 2.24 -6.30 -5.84
CA LEU A 10 1.65 -4.98 -5.66
C LEU A 10 2.73 -3.89 -5.63
N ASN A 11 3.82 -4.15 -4.92
CA ASN A 11 4.94 -3.22 -4.86
C ASN A 11 5.61 -3.03 -6.22
N LEU A 12 5.77 -4.08 -7.02
CA LEU A 12 6.32 -3.96 -8.37
C LEU A 12 5.41 -3.17 -9.31
N ILE A 13 4.08 -3.30 -9.16
CA ILE A 13 3.11 -2.56 -9.98
C ILE A 13 3.06 -1.08 -9.60
N LEU A 14 3.18 -0.76 -8.31
CA LEU A 14 2.90 0.58 -7.77
C LEU A 14 4.12 1.27 -7.16
N HIS A 15 5.34 0.74 -7.27
CA HIS A 15 6.55 1.49 -6.92
C HIS A 15 7.33 1.80 -8.18
N GLU A 16 7.75 3.04 -8.25
CA GLU A 16 8.74 3.49 -9.22
C GLU A 16 10.10 3.59 -8.53
N ALA A 17 11.16 3.51 -9.34
CA ALA A 17 12.48 3.84 -8.84
C ALA A 17 12.48 5.32 -8.39
N PRO A 18 13.12 5.63 -7.25
CA PRO A 18 13.14 6.98 -6.72
C PRO A 18 13.80 7.95 -7.70
N GLY A 19 13.21 9.15 -7.84
CA GLY A 19 13.80 10.25 -8.59
C GLY A 19 15.00 10.88 -7.89
N GLU A 20 15.75 11.74 -8.60
CA GLU A 20 16.96 12.42 -8.06
C GLU A 20 16.67 13.27 -6.80
N ASP A 21 15.45 13.81 -6.67
CA ASP A 21 15.02 14.63 -5.54
C ASP A 21 14.54 13.82 -4.33
N GLY A 22 14.62 12.49 -4.42
CA GLY A 22 14.10 11.62 -3.39
C GLY A 22 12.58 11.71 -3.26
N ASP A 23 11.89 11.82 -4.40
CA ASP A 23 10.50 11.39 -4.48
C ASP A 23 10.52 9.87 -4.65
N TRP A 24 10.35 9.15 -3.54
CA TRP A 24 10.58 7.71 -3.42
C TRP A 24 9.27 6.92 -3.60
N GLY A 25 8.43 7.31 -4.56
CA GLY A 25 7.23 6.56 -4.98
C GLY A 25 6.16 6.46 -3.90
N TRP A 26 5.46 7.55 -3.60
CA TRP A 26 4.45 7.59 -2.53
C TRP A 26 3.05 7.20 -3.01
N PHE A 27 2.94 6.01 -3.58
CA PHE A 27 1.64 5.36 -3.83
C PHE A 27 1.06 4.72 -2.55
N SER A 28 1.44 5.20 -1.36
CA SER A 28 1.04 4.58 -0.09
C SER A 28 -0.47 4.58 0.09
N ARG A 29 -1.16 5.60 -0.44
CA ARG A 29 -2.62 5.70 -0.41
C ARG A 29 -3.26 4.66 -1.34
N GLU A 30 -2.73 4.47 -2.54
CA GLU A 30 -3.17 3.47 -3.51
C GLU A 30 -2.97 2.06 -2.97
N HIS A 31 -1.79 1.79 -2.37
CA HIS A 31 -1.54 0.54 -1.66
C HIS A 31 -2.57 0.33 -0.55
N ALA A 32 -2.79 1.35 0.30
CA ALA A 32 -3.73 1.25 1.40
C ALA A 32 -5.16 0.96 0.93
N VAL A 33 -5.63 1.58 -0.15
CA VAL A 33 -6.94 1.33 -0.78
C VAL A 33 -7.04 -0.12 -1.27
N ILE A 34 -6.03 -0.59 -2.01
CA ILE A 34 -6.03 -1.94 -2.59
C ILE A 34 -5.93 -3.00 -1.51
N VAL A 35 -5.04 -2.81 -0.54
CA VAL A 35 -4.84 -3.72 0.60
C VAL A 35 -6.08 -3.75 1.47
N ASP A 36 -6.75 -2.62 1.70
CA ASP A 36 -7.99 -2.56 2.46
C ASP A 36 -9.05 -3.47 1.83
N ALA A 37 -9.29 -3.31 0.53
CA ALA A 37 -10.24 -4.14 -0.20
C ALA A 37 -9.86 -5.62 -0.19
N VAL A 38 -8.58 -5.96 -0.38
CA VAL A 38 -8.13 -7.35 -0.34
C VAL A 38 -8.30 -7.97 1.05
N LEU A 39 -8.00 -7.24 2.12
CA LEU A 39 -8.22 -7.71 3.48
C LEU A 39 -9.70 -7.94 3.78
N GLN A 40 -10.58 -7.02 3.35
CA GLN A 40 -12.03 -7.19 3.48
C GLN A 40 -12.54 -8.40 2.68
N MET A 41 -12.07 -8.62 1.45
CA MET A 41 -12.37 -9.83 0.65
C MET A 41 -11.91 -11.12 1.34
N LEU A 42 -10.91 -11.05 2.21
CA LEU A 42 -10.40 -12.18 3.00
C LEU A 42 -11.06 -12.31 4.38
N GLY A 43 -12.08 -11.50 4.68
CA GLY A 43 -12.78 -11.53 5.97
C GLY A 43 -11.98 -10.91 7.11
N HIS A 44 -11.03 -10.02 6.82
CA HIS A 44 -10.26 -9.28 7.81
C HIS A 44 -10.73 -7.82 7.88
N PRO A 45 -11.49 -7.43 8.92
CA PRO A 45 -11.78 -6.04 9.23
C PRO A 45 -10.50 -5.19 9.29
N THR A 46 -10.57 -4.05 8.63
CA THR A 46 -9.45 -3.12 8.45
C THR A 46 -9.98 -1.70 8.46
N VAL A 47 -9.15 -0.77 8.90
CA VAL A 47 -9.34 0.67 8.70
C VAL A 47 -8.10 1.23 8.03
N VAL A 48 -8.31 2.23 7.16
CA VAL A 48 -7.22 2.96 6.52
C VAL A 48 -6.76 4.06 7.47
N MET A 49 -5.45 4.15 7.69
CA MET A 49 -4.82 5.17 8.50
C MET A 49 -4.08 6.16 7.60
N ASP A 50 -4.13 7.44 7.95
CA ASP A 50 -3.29 8.49 7.36
C ASP A 50 -2.46 9.15 8.46
N GLY A 51 -1.23 9.49 8.15
CA GLY A 51 -0.32 10.12 9.09
C GLY A 51 1.08 10.31 8.54
N LEU A 52 2.09 10.08 9.38
CA LEU A 52 3.49 10.26 9.02
C LEU A 52 4.28 8.98 9.26
N LEU A 53 5.20 8.70 8.34
CA LEU A 53 6.18 7.64 8.45
C LEU A 53 7.57 8.26 8.48
N ILE A 54 8.37 7.88 9.48
CA ILE A 54 9.79 8.18 9.52
C ILE A 54 10.58 6.89 9.68
N MET A 55 11.57 6.69 8.82
CA MET A 55 12.55 5.62 8.93
C MET A 55 13.90 6.21 9.34
N GLN A 56 14.53 5.63 10.35
CA GLN A 56 15.85 6.00 10.85
C GLN A 56 16.78 4.78 10.80
N ASP A 57 17.98 4.93 10.24
CA ASP A 57 19.08 3.96 10.36
C ASP A 57 20.43 4.68 10.39
N GLY A 58 21.12 4.63 11.53
CA GLY A 58 22.35 5.39 11.74
C GLY A 58 22.14 6.89 11.50
N THR A 59 22.87 7.47 10.54
CA THR A 59 22.74 8.88 10.13
C THR A 59 21.72 9.10 9.01
N HIS A 60 21.10 8.04 8.49
CA HIS A 60 20.13 8.12 7.41
C HIS A 60 18.72 8.24 7.97
N THR A 61 18.00 9.25 7.49
CA THR A 61 16.59 9.50 7.83
C THR A 61 15.79 9.65 6.54
N LEU A 62 14.71 8.89 6.42
CA LEU A 62 13.69 9.08 5.41
C LEU A 62 12.40 9.46 6.11
N ALA A 63 11.74 10.53 5.68
CA ALA A 63 10.50 10.99 6.28
C ALA A 63 9.49 11.32 5.19
N THR A 64 8.24 10.90 5.37
CA THR A 64 7.15 11.21 4.42
C THR A 64 6.53 12.60 4.64
N ILE A 65 7.33 13.55 5.16
CA ILE A 65 6.91 14.92 5.46
C ILE A 65 7.18 15.79 4.22
N PRO A 66 6.23 16.64 3.77
CA PRO A 66 4.91 16.91 4.35
C PRO A 66 3.75 16.09 3.76
N LEU A 67 3.97 15.26 2.72
CA LEU A 67 2.88 14.70 1.90
C LEU A 67 2.08 13.57 2.61
N GLY A 68 2.55 13.10 3.77
CA GLY A 68 1.87 12.09 4.56
C GLY A 68 2.13 10.66 4.09
N HIS A 69 1.63 9.70 4.84
CA HIS A 69 1.73 8.27 4.56
C HIS A 69 0.44 7.56 4.96
N ALA A 70 0.09 6.50 4.23
CA ALA A 70 -1.08 5.69 4.52
C ALA A 70 -0.72 4.22 4.73
N TRP A 71 -1.46 3.57 5.63
CA TRP A 71 -1.32 2.15 5.96
C TRP A 71 -2.66 1.58 6.43
N ASN A 72 -2.72 0.27 6.70
CA ASN A 72 -3.92 -0.38 7.20
C ASN A 72 -3.74 -0.81 8.67
N MET A 73 -4.82 -0.75 9.44
CA MET A 73 -4.89 -1.33 10.78
C MET A 73 -5.91 -2.46 10.79
N ILE A 74 -5.45 -3.69 11.01
CA ILE A 74 -6.27 -4.90 11.01
C ILE A 74 -6.73 -5.18 12.43
N TYR A 75 -8.04 -5.40 12.64
CA TYR A 75 -8.65 -5.59 13.98
C TYR A 75 -8.21 -4.55 15.04
N GLU A 76 -7.88 -3.32 14.61
CA GLU A 76 -7.41 -2.20 15.44
C GLU A 76 -6.06 -2.40 16.16
N ASP A 77 -5.45 -3.59 16.12
CA ASP A 77 -4.26 -3.93 16.92
C ASP A 77 -3.03 -4.35 16.10
N ARG A 78 -3.16 -4.39 14.77
CA ARG A 78 -2.12 -4.83 13.85
C ARG A 78 -1.92 -3.82 12.74
N LEU A 79 -0.83 -3.07 12.83
CA LEU A 79 -0.33 -2.26 11.73
C LEU A 79 0.17 -3.17 10.61
N PHE A 80 -0.33 -2.91 9.40
CA PHE A 80 0.10 -3.54 8.17
C PHE A 80 0.31 -2.47 7.09
N ASP A 81 1.49 -2.46 6.50
CA ASP A 81 1.87 -1.51 5.47
C ASP A 81 2.62 -2.23 4.35
N ALA A 82 1.98 -2.31 3.18
CA ALA A 82 2.57 -2.92 2.00
C ALA A 82 3.47 -1.94 1.23
N SER A 83 3.25 -0.64 1.40
CA SER A 83 3.87 0.41 0.58
C SER A 83 5.31 0.76 0.96
N VAL A 84 5.87 0.12 1.98
CA VAL A 84 7.24 0.41 2.41
C VAL A 84 8.15 -0.71 1.95
N THR A 85 9.03 -0.34 1.02
CA THR A 85 10.12 -1.18 0.52
C THR A 85 11.41 -0.39 0.46
N THR A 86 12.52 -1.03 0.80
CA THR A 86 13.87 -0.46 0.69
C THR A 86 14.65 -1.06 -0.47
N HIS A 87 13.96 -1.74 -1.39
CA HIS A 87 14.56 -2.41 -2.54
C HIS A 87 15.50 -1.50 -3.37
N HIS A 88 15.12 -0.22 -3.55
CA HIS A 88 15.93 0.78 -4.26
C HIS A 88 16.90 1.57 -3.38
N MET A 89 16.94 1.29 -2.07
CA MET A 89 17.72 2.04 -1.07
C MET A 89 18.64 1.14 -0.25
N THR A 90 19.04 -0.01 -0.79
CA THR A 90 19.83 -1.02 -0.08
C THR A 90 21.23 -0.55 0.31
N SER A 91 21.72 0.56 -0.26
CA SER A 91 22.95 1.24 0.16
C SER A 91 22.82 1.97 1.50
N HIS A 92 21.61 2.33 1.91
CA HIS A 92 21.34 3.14 3.12
C HIS A 92 20.51 2.39 4.16
N PHE A 93 19.68 1.43 3.71
CA PHE A 93 18.74 0.71 4.55
C PHE A 93 18.78 -0.80 4.25
N LYS A 94 18.53 -1.62 5.26
CA LYS A 94 18.35 -3.07 5.12
C LYS A 94 17.10 -3.35 4.28
N GLU A 95 17.17 -4.35 3.40
CA GLU A 95 16.06 -4.71 2.52
C GLU A 95 14.88 -5.30 3.31
N PHE A 96 13.68 -4.81 3.04
CA PHE A 96 12.40 -5.44 3.40
C PHE A 96 11.32 -5.01 2.40
N SER A 97 10.19 -5.70 2.43
CA SER A 97 9.12 -5.54 1.42
C SER A 97 7.74 -5.19 1.99
N SER A 98 7.60 -5.17 3.31
CA SER A 98 6.37 -4.74 4.00
C SER A 98 6.63 -4.60 5.50
N VAL A 99 5.72 -3.92 6.19
CA VAL A 99 5.69 -3.84 7.65
C VAL A 99 4.45 -4.56 8.17
N ASP A 100 4.63 -5.46 9.13
CA ASP A 100 3.55 -6.20 9.78
C ASP A 100 3.91 -6.43 11.24
N THR A 101 3.24 -5.72 12.14
CA THR A 101 3.53 -5.77 13.59
C THR A 101 3.30 -7.14 14.23
N LYS A 102 2.54 -8.04 13.59
CA LYS A 102 2.35 -9.42 14.05
C LYS A 102 3.28 -10.41 13.34
N ARG A 103 4.13 -9.95 12.41
CA ARG A 103 5.18 -10.73 11.73
C ARG A 103 6.48 -9.93 11.65
N PRO A 104 7.11 -9.66 12.81
CA PRO A 104 8.28 -8.80 12.89
C PRO A 104 9.46 -9.30 12.05
N ASP A 105 9.58 -10.61 11.82
CA ASP A 105 10.67 -11.20 11.02
C ASP A 105 10.71 -10.69 9.56
N ASN A 106 9.62 -10.10 9.06
CA ASN A 106 9.56 -9.51 7.73
C ASN A 106 10.20 -8.12 7.64
N CYS A 107 10.46 -7.46 8.77
CA CYS A 107 11.01 -6.11 8.84
C CYS A 107 12.20 -6.09 9.83
N PRO A 108 13.42 -5.76 9.36
CA PRO A 108 14.62 -5.82 10.21
C PRO A 108 14.74 -4.65 11.19
N TYR A 109 13.71 -3.83 11.29
CA TYR A 109 13.68 -2.59 12.05
C TYR A 109 12.60 -2.66 13.14
N PRO A 110 12.87 -2.12 14.34
CA PRO A 110 11.83 -1.89 15.33
C PRO A 110 10.71 -1.01 14.76
N ILE A 111 9.46 -1.39 15.05
CA ILE A 111 8.27 -0.66 14.61
C ILE A 111 7.70 0.09 15.81
N HIS A 112 7.64 1.41 15.70
CA HIS A 112 7.09 2.31 16.70
C HIS A 112 5.79 2.92 16.17
N TYR A 113 4.68 2.69 16.87
CA TYR A 113 3.38 3.24 16.51
C TYR A 113 2.88 4.16 17.63
N THR A 114 2.43 5.35 17.27
CA THR A 114 1.86 6.32 18.21
C THR A 114 0.73 7.12 17.57
N GLU A 115 -0.26 7.45 18.38
CA GLU A 115 -1.45 8.21 17.97
C GLU A 115 -1.22 9.72 17.87
N LYS A 116 -0.07 10.21 18.35
CA LYS A 116 0.28 11.63 18.32
C LYS A 116 1.71 11.83 17.86
N LEU A 117 1.92 12.92 17.14
CA LEU A 117 3.25 13.40 16.81
C LEU A 117 3.96 13.82 18.10
N PRO A 118 5.11 13.24 18.45
CA PRO A 118 5.84 13.66 19.61
C PRO A 118 6.58 14.97 19.31
N ASP A 119 6.70 15.83 20.32
CA ASP A 119 7.49 17.07 20.23
C ASP A 119 8.97 16.81 19.87
N THR A 120 9.42 15.56 20.03
CA THR A 120 10.77 15.11 19.73
C THR A 120 10.98 14.72 18.25
N ILE A 121 10.00 14.95 17.36
CA ILE A 121 10.12 14.49 15.97
C ILE A 121 11.25 15.18 15.19
N ALA A 122 11.62 16.39 15.59
CA ALA A 122 12.74 17.14 15.02
C ALA A 122 14.11 16.73 15.60
N LYS A 123 14.14 15.82 16.60
CA LYS A 123 15.39 15.43 17.24
C LYS A 123 16.18 14.45 16.35
N PRO A 124 17.46 14.76 16.06
CA PRO A 124 18.30 13.97 15.15
C PRO A 124 18.86 12.67 15.76
N ASP A 125 18.76 12.49 17.08
CA ASP A 125 19.35 11.38 17.85
C ASP A 125 18.38 10.21 18.11
N ARG A 126 17.36 10.05 17.25
CA ARG A 126 16.36 8.99 17.40
C ARG A 126 16.99 7.60 17.18
N PRO A 127 16.57 6.56 17.94
CA PRO A 127 16.98 5.18 17.65
C PRO A 127 16.58 4.73 16.24
N ALA A 128 17.33 3.78 15.68
CA ALA A 128 16.96 3.18 14.40
C ALA A 128 15.60 2.46 14.48
N GLY A 129 14.78 2.61 13.45
CA GLY A 129 13.43 2.04 13.42
C GLY A 129 12.50 2.72 12.42
N LEU A 130 11.30 2.17 12.26
CA LEU A 130 10.18 2.82 11.58
C LEU A 130 9.23 3.42 12.62
N TYR A 131 8.85 4.66 12.40
CA TYR A 131 8.02 5.45 13.28
C TYR A 131 6.77 5.88 12.53
N TYR A 132 5.65 5.28 12.90
CA TYR A 132 4.33 5.57 12.40
C TYR A 132 3.59 6.48 13.38
N TYR A 133 3.22 7.65 12.91
CA TYR A 133 2.46 8.64 13.66
C TYR A 133 1.09 8.79 13.00
N ARG A 134 0.04 8.29 13.65
CA ARG A 134 -1.33 8.45 13.15
C ARG A 134 -1.74 9.92 13.23
N LYS A 135 -2.36 10.42 12.17
CA LYS A 135 -3.08 11.69 12.15
C LYS A 135 -4.58 11.43 12.16
N GLU A 136 -5.06 10.60 11.24
CA GLU A 136 -6.48 10.32 11.02
C GLU A 136 -6.71 8.83 10.72
N SER A 137 -7.96 8.39 10.85
CA SER A 137 -8.40 7.04 10.51
C SER A 137 -9.70 7.09 9.75
N PHE A 138 -9.83 6.22 8.77
CA PHE A 138 -10.98 6.16 7.88
C PHE A 138 -11.50 4.73 7.80
N SER A 139 -12.80 4.59 8.05
CA SER A 139 -13.52 3.34 7.84
C SER A 139 -14.34 3.48 6.56
N PHE A 140 -13.87 2.85 5.49
CA PHE A 140 -14.53 2.90 4.19
C PHE A 140 -15.31 1.61 3.90
N ASN A 141 -16.38 1.75 3.11
CA ASN A 141 -16.91 0.61 2.37
C ASN A 141 -15.96 0.35 1.19
N ALA A 142 -15.28 -0.80 1.18
CA ALA A 142 -14.27 -1.11 0.16
C ALA A 142 -14.82 -1.01 -1.27
N ALA A 143 -16.05 -1.44 -1.51
CA ALA A 143 -16.66 -1.37 -2.83
C ALA A 143 -16.85 0.09 -3.31
N LEU A 144 -17.27 0.98 -2.40
CA LEU A 144 -17.43 2.40 -2.71
C LEU A 144 -16.07 3.07 -2.93
N LEU A 145 -15.08 2.73 -2.11
CA LEU A 145 -13.73 3.30 -2.22
C LEU A 145 -13.03 2.85 -3.50
N LEU A 146 -13.21 1.60 -3.94
CA LEU A 146 -12.67 1.13 -5.22
C LEU A 146 -13.36 1.78 -6.44
N GLU A 147 -14.61 2.22 -6.31
CA GLU A 147 -15.35 2.92 -7.35
C GLU A 147 -14.93 4.40 -7.48
N ASP A 148 -14.58 5.02 -6.36
CA ASP A 148 -14.17 6.42 -6.26
C ASP A 148 -12.97 6.58 -5.29
N PRO A 149 -11.77 6.16 -5.71
CA PRO A 149 -10.59 6.14 -4.83
C PRO A 149 -10.13 7.54 -4.40
N TYR A 150 -10.50 8.57 -5.17
CA TYR A 150 -10.21 9.98 -4.88
C TYR A 150 -10.94 10.56 -3.67
N GLN A 151 -11.80 9.75 -3.01
CA GLN A 151 -12.28 10.05 -1.65
C GLN A 151 -11.17 9.98 -0.61
N PHE A 152 -10.05 9.31 -0.93
CA PHE A 152 -8.91 9.14 -0.05
C PHE A 152 -7.57 9.47 -0.73
N ILE A 153 -7.36 9.04 -1.99
CA ILE A 153 -6.13 9.35 -2.73
C ILE A 153 -6.18 10.77 -3.28
N HIS A 154 -5.02 11.40 -3.46
CA HIS A 154 -4.94 12.74 -4.04
C HIS A 154 -5.31 12.69 -5.52
N LYS A 155 -6.10 13.67 -5.97
CA LYS A 155 -6.33 13.82 -7.40
C LYS A 155 -5.06 14.31 -8.10
N PRO A 156 -4.77 13.80 -9.31
CA PRO A 156 -3.69 14.32 -10.12
C PRO A 156 -3.90 15.82 -10.39
N GLU A 157 -2.80 16.58 -10.47
CA GLU A 157 -2.85 17.99 -10.85
C GLU A 157 -3.37 18.15 -12.30
N PRO A 158 -4.04 19.26 -12.64
CA PRO A 158 -4.49 19.51 -14.00
C PRO A 158 -3.35 19.40 -15.01
N GLY A 159 -3.51 18.52 -16.01
CA GLY A 159 -2.49 18.27 -17.04
C GLY A 159 -1.53 17.13 -16.74
N THR A 160 -1.62 16.49 -15.56
CA THR A 160 -0.95 15.22 -15.28
C THR A 160 -1.84 14.03 -15.64
N PRO A 161 -1.29 12.89 -16.11
CA PRO A 161 -2.09 11.71 -16.41
C PRO A 161 -2.88 11.20 -15.20
N ASP A 162 -4.18 10.99 -15.37
CA ASP A 162 -5.06 10.38 -14.36
C ASP A 162 -5.10 8.85 -14.56
N LEU A 163 -4.78 8.09 -13.52
CA LEU A 163 -4.84 6.62 -13.53
C LEU A 163 -6.20 6.07 -14.01
N LEU A 164 -7.31 6.69 -13.58
CA LEU A 164 -8.66 6.23 -13.96
C LEU A 164 -8.98 6.56 -15.42
N GLU A 165 -8.41 7.63 -15.96
CA GLU A 165 -8.56 7.99 -17.38
C GLU A 165 -7.65 7.13 -18.27
N SER A 166 -6.40 6.92 -17.85
CA SER A 166 -5.40 6.14 -18.59
C SER A 166 -5.71 4.65 -18.65
N TYR A 167 -6.07 4.03 -17.52
CA TYR A 167 -6.25 2.56 -17.41
C TYR A 167 -7.71 2.12 -17.26
N GLY A 168 -8.63 3.09 -17.20
CA GLY A 168 -10.07 2.88 -17.04
C GLY A 168 -10.54 2.94 -15.60
N ARG A 169 -11.81 3.33 -15.42
CA ARG A 169 -12.43 3.57 -14.10
C ARG A 169 -12.44 2.36 -13.17
N ASP A 170 -12.25 1.15 -13.68
CA ASP A 170 -12.24 -0.09 -12.90
C ASP A 170 -10.83 -0.58 -12.52
N ILE A 171 -9.78 0.21 -12.76
CA ILE A 171 -8.39 -0.19 -12.50
C ILE A 171 -8.15 -0.61 -11.04
N PHE A 172 -8.70 0.10 -10.06
CA PHE A 172 -8.55 -0.27 -8.65
C PHE A 172 -9.22 -1.62 -8.32
N PHE A 173 -10.37 -1.91 -8.93
CA PHE A 173 -10.99 -3.25 -8.85
C PHE A 173 -10.09 -4.32 -9.49
N LYS A 174 -9.49 -4.03 -10.65
CA LYS A 174 -8.60 -4.97 -11.35
C LYS A 174 -7.34 -5.26 -10.53
N LEU A 175 -6.74 -4.25 -9.91
CA LEU A 175 -5.58 -4.38 -9.03
C LEU A 175 -5.94 -5.21 -7.79
N ALA A 176 -6.98 -4.83 -7.04
CA ALA A 176 -7.43 -5.59 -5.87
C ALA A 176 -7.74 -7.05 -6.22
N TYR A 177 -8.42 -7.29 -7.33
CA TYR A 177 -8.72 -8.65 -7.78
C TYR A 177 -7.47 -9.44 -8.17
N HIS A 178 -6.51 -8.81 -8.87
CA HIS A 178 -5.24 -9.44 -9.22
C HIS A 178 -4.49 -9.89 -7.96
N ILE A 179 -4.33 -8.99 -6.99
CA ILE A 179 -3.64 -9.30 -5.71
C ILE A 179 -4.39 -10.38 -4.93
N TYR A 180 -5.73 -10.34 -4.91
CA TYR A 180 -6.54 -11.40 -4.32
C TYR A 180 -6.31 -12.77 -4.98
N LEU A 181 -6.30 -12.84 -6.32
CA LEU A 181 -6.04 -14.09 -7.04
C LEU A 181 -4.63 -14.65 -6.77
N LEU A 182 -3.62 -13.78 -6.68
CA LEU A 182 -2.27 -14.19 -6.26
C LEU A 182 -2.25 -14.73 -4.83
N HIS A 183 -2.96 -14.06 -3.91
CA HIS A 183 -3.12 -14.56 -2.55
C HIS A 183 -3.78 -15.94 -2.52
N GLN A 184 -4.80 -16.18 -3.34
CA GLN A 184 -5.47 -17.49 -3.44
C GLN A 184 -4.62 -18.54 -4.18
N GLY A 185 -3.53 -18.15 -4.85
CA GLY A 185 -2.75 -19.04 -5.73
C GLY A 185 -3.44 -19.37 -7.05
N GLN A 186 -4.41 -18.55 -7.45
CA GLN A 186 -5.21 -18.70 -8.68
C GLN A 186 -4.66 -17.87 -9.85
N ALA A 187 -3.66 -17.03 -9.59
CA ALA A 187 -2.89 -16.32 -10.61
C ALA A 187 -1.38 -16.55 -10.40
N LYS A 188 -0.61 -16.32 -11.45
CA LYS A 188 0.85 -16.21 -11.39
C LYS A 188 1.24 -14.72 -11.38
N PRO A 189 2.36 -14.36 -10.73
CA PRO A 189 2.98 -13.04 -10.88
C PRO A 189 3.15 -12.66 -12.35
N LEU A 190 3.01 -11.37 -12.67
CA LEU A 190 3.28 -10.83 -13.99
C LEU A 190 4.77 -10.97 -14.33
N SER A 191 5.06 -11.07 -15.62
CA SER A 191 6.44 -11.10 -16.09
C SER A 191 7.05 -9.71 -15.98
N THR A 192 8.18 -9.58 -15.30
CA THR A 192 8.92 -8.31 -15.14
C THR A 192 9.50 -7.77 -16.45
N GLY A 193 9.34 -8.49 -17.57
CA GLY A 193 9.73 -8.05 -18.90
C GLY A 193 8.60 -7.38 -19.71
N SER A 194 7.44 -7.10 -19.11
CA SER A 194 6.42 -6.26 -19.75
C SER A 194 6.74 -4.78 -19.55
N ASP A 195 6.65 -3.99 -20.61
CA ASP A 195 7.01 -2.57 -20.58
C ASP A 195 6.11 -1.72 -19.65
N ASP A 196 4.92 -2.21 -19.26
CA ASP A 196 4.07 -1.61 -18.22
C ASP A 196 3.22 -2.68 -17.50
N LEU A 197 3.44 -2.86 -16.19
CA LEU A 197 2.72 -3.82 -15.34
C LEU A 197 1.27 -3.37 -15.04
N LEU A 198 1.00 -2.06 -14.96
CA LEU A 198 -0.36 -1.52 -14.79
C LEU A 198 -1.20 -1.85 -16.03
N ASP A 199 -0.64 -1.67 -17.23
CA ASP A 199 -1.31 -2.04 -18.49
C ASP A 199 -1.61 -3.54 -18.55
N ALA A 200 -0.68 -4.38 -18.09
CA ALA A 200 -0.89 -5.83 -18.03
C ALA A 200 -2.05 -6.20 -17.09
N VAL A 201 -2.21 -5.51 -15.95
CA VAL A 201 -3.38 -5.69 -15.08
C VAL A 201 -4.65 -5.15 -15.74
N ALA A 202 -4.59 -3.96 -16.32
CA ALA A 202 -5.71 -3.27 -16.94
C ALA A 202 -6.36 -4.11 -18.05
N THR A 203 -5.54 -4.82 -18.84
CA THR A 203 -5.96 -5.65 -19.97
C THR A 203 -6.35 -7.08 -19.57
N SER A 204 -5.73 -7.67 -18.54
CA SER A 204 -5.90 -9.09 -18.21
C SER A 204 -6.99 -9.40 -17.17
N ARG A 205 -7.66 -8.39 -16.62
CA ARG A 205 -8.63 -8.54 -15.51
C ARG A 205 -10.04 -8.06 -15.84
N SER A 206 -10.51 -8.35 -17.05
CA SER A 206 -11.89 -8.06 -17.48
C SER A 206 -12.94 -8.60 -16.50
N GLY A 207 -13.91 -7.77 -16.15
CA GLY A 207 -15.00 -8.14 -15.23
C GLY A 207 -14.61 -8.17 -13.75
N ALA A 208 -13.41 -7.71 -13.38
CA ALA A 208 -12.93 -7.66 -11.99
C ALA A 208 -13.92 -6.95 -11.06
N ARG A 209 -14.49 -5.81 -11.49
CA ARG A 209 -15.51 -5.08 -10.72
C ARG A 209 -16.64 -6.00 -10.24
N LYS A 210 -17.29 -6.74 -11.14
CA LYS A 210 -18.39 -7.65 -10.77
C LYS A 210 -17.92 -8.76 -9.82
N LYS A 211 -16.71 -9.29 -10.03
CA LYS A 211 -16.15 -10.37 -9.20
C LYS A 211 -15.82 -9.89 -7.80
N VAL A 212 -15.16 -8.74 -7.66
CA VAL A 212 -14.81 -8.14 -6.37
C VAL A 212 -16.07 -7.80 -5.58
N LEU A 213 -17.06 -7.17 -6.22
CA LEU A 213 -18.34 -6.86 -5.55
C LEU A 213 -19.01 -8.13 -5.00
N ALA A 214 -19.06 -9.20 -5.80
CA ALA A 214 -19.62 -10.47 -5.37
C ALA A 214 -18.84 -11.13 -4.20
N ILE A 215 -17.53 -10.89 -4.11
CA ILE A 215 -16.73 -11.40 -2.98
C ILE A 215 -17.01 -10.57 -1.72
N LEU A 216 -17.02 -9.23 -1.85
CA LEU A 216 -17.25 -8.31 -0.74
C LEU A 216 -18.66 -8.43 -0.15
N ASP A 217 -19.68 -8.72 -0.97
CA ASP A 217 -21.07 -8.91 -0.51
C ASP A 217 -21.38 -10.35 -0.07
N GLY A 218 -20.41 -11.27 -0.20
CA GLY A 218 -20.55 -12.69 0.16
C GLY A 218 -21.37 -13.53 -0.83
N SER A 219 -21.77 -12.98 -1.98
CA SER A 219 -22.54 -13.68 -3.01
C SER A 219 -21.70 -14.54 -3.96
N ALA A 220 -20.37 -14.47 -3.87
CA ALA A 220 -19.44 -15.18 -4.75
C ALA A 220 -19.56 -16.71 -4.71
N GLY A 221 -20.19 -17.29 -3.68
CA GLY A 221 -20.22 -18.73 -3.44
C GLY A 221 -18.82 -19.23 -3.13
N VAL A 222 -18.57 -19.57 -1.86
CA VAL A 222 -17.27 -20.17 -1.44
C VAL A 222 -17.15 -21.58 -1.99
#